data_AF-A0A660V6P9-F1
#
_entry.id   AF-A0A660V6P9-F1
#
_cell.length_a   1.000
_cell.length_b   1.000
_cell.length_c   1.000
_cell.angle_alpha   90.00
_cell.angle_beta   90.00
_cell.angle_gamma   90.00
#
_symmetry.space_group_name_H-M   'P 1'
#
loop_
_entity.id
_entity.type
_entity.pdbx_description
1 polymer ?
#
loop_
_entity_poly.entity_id
_entity_poly.type
_entity_poly.pdbx_seq_one_letter_code
_entity_poly.pdbx_strand_id
1 'polypeptide(L)'
;MPPGLTWVGFGDAVEITGTPDVGTAGTYSVDVTVSDSSSPTQSAHTTLQLVVNSGGVTTLKADFEATPTYGKAPLTVNFTDKSTGNPISWEWDFDNDGIVDSVDQNPTYTYYNPGWYTVKLTVSDGIDTDTCVKEMYILVANGIYYVDGVNGNDANGGTGWSDAFATIGKALSVAGDYDLVLVADSTYNERDLDYSGKAIYLKGVNHNTPSDPNARPVIDCQQLGRAFWFHSGETEDSVIDNFVIQNGRAEDTYGG
;
A
#
# COMPACT_ATOMS: atom_id res chain seq x y z
N MET A 1 5.05 4.40 -47.51
CA MET A 1 4.99 3.03 -46.96
C MET A 1 5.46 3.08 -45.52
N PRO A 2 4.75 2.45 -44.57
CA PRO A 2 5.27 2.26 -43.21
C PRO A 2 6.65 1.59 -43.25
N PRO A 3 7.59 1.95 -42.36
CA PRO A 3 8.87 1.25 -42.24
C PRO A 3 8.67 -0.25 -42.02
N GLY A 4 9.44 -1.10 -42.71
CA GLY A 4 9.48 -2.56 -42.48
C GLY A 4 8.57 -3.45 -43.34
N LEU A 5 7.74 -2.88 -44.23
CA LEU A 5 6.88 -3.67 -45.14
C LEU A 5 7.56 -3.90 -46.50
N THR A 6 7.52 -5.15 -46.99
CA THR A 6 7.99 -5.52 -48.34
C THR A 6 6.88 -6.18 -49.15
N TRP A 7 6.97 -6.06 -50.48
CA TRP A 7 6.06 -6.71 -51.42
C TRP A 7 6.82 -7.80 -52.18
N VAL A 8 6.28 -9.02 -52.20
CA VAL A 8 6.77 -10.11 -53.06
C VAL A 8 5.57 -10.68 -53.82
N GLY A 9 5.64 -10.69 -55.15
CA GLY A 9 4.58 -11.25 -55.99
C GLY A 9 4.89 -12.67 -56.45
N PHE A 10 3.95 -13.59 -56.24
CA PHE A 10 3.93 -14.92 -56.87
C PHE A 10 2.51 -15.23 -57.38
N GLY A 11 2.27 -15.13 -58.69
CA GLY A 11 0.98 -15.50 -59.30
C GLY A 11 -0.22 -14.62 -58.88
N ASP A 12 -1.41 -15.22 -58.79
CA ASP A 12 -2.69 -14.53 -58.51
C ASP A 12 -2.86 -14.07 -57.06
N ALA A 13 -1.85 -14.27 -56.20
CA ALA A 13 -1.84 -13.86 -54.81
C ALA A 13 -0.68 -12.90 -54.55
N VAL A 14 -0.97 -11.83 -53.82
CA VAL A 14 0.03 -10.87 -53.34
C VAL A 14 0.14 -11.04 -51.83
N GLU A 15 1.31 -11.40 -51.34
CA GLU A 15 1.59 -11.50 -49.91
C GLU A 15 2.28 -10.21 -49.43
N ILE A 16 1.76 -9.65 -48.33
CA ILE A 16 2.33 -8.49 -47.64
C ILE A 16 2.83 -8.98 -46.30
N THR A 17 4.14 -8.95 -46.09
CA THR A 17 4.75 -9.32 -44.81
C THR A 17 5.73 -8.26 -44.36
N GLY A 18 5.90 -8.16 -43.05
CA GLY A 18 6.92 -7.32 -42.44
C GLY A 18 6.93 -7.53 -40.93
N THR A 19 8.06 -7.23 -40.31
CA THR A 19 8.22 -7.24 -38.85
C THR A 19 8.50 -5.80 -38.44
N PRO A 20 7.50 -5.05 -37.92
CA PRO A 20 7.71 -3.67 -37.51
C PRO A 20 8.77 -3.57 -36.40
N ASP A 21 9.47 -2.44 -36.33
CA ASP A 21 10.47 -2.19 -35.30
C ASP A 21 9.84 -2.22 -33.89
N VAL A 22 10.62 -2.62 -32.90
CA VAL A 22 10.20 -2.63 -31.48
C VAL A 22 9.69 -1.23 -31.07
N GLY A 23 8.53 -1.18 -30.43
CA GLY A 23 7.90 0.07 -29.97
C GLY A 23 7.05 0.81 -31.02
N THR A 24 6.86 0.24 -32.21
CA THR A 24 6.06 0.88 -33.29
C THR A 24 4.62 0.40 -33.37
N ALA A 25 4.17 -0.40 -32.39
CA ALA A 25 2.81 -0.90 -32.35
C ALA A 25 1.76 0.20 -32.46
N GLY A 26 0.67 -0.11 -33.14
CA GLY A 26 -0.35 0.84 -33.56
C GLY A 26 -1.18 0.26 -34.70
N THR A 27 -2.02 1.13 -35.28
CA THR A 27 -2.82 0.76 -36.44
C THR A 27 -2.06 1.06 -37.73
N TYR A 28 -1.84 0.02 -38.53
CA TYR A 28 -1.27 0.13 -39.86
C TYR A 28 -2.41 0.09 -40.87
N SER A 29 -2.51 1.14 -41.70
CA SER A 29 -3.48 1.20 -42.79
C SER A 29 -2.82 0.79 -44.09
N VAL A 30 -3.44 -0.16 -44.79
CA VAL A 30 -3.01 -0.64 -46.10
C VAL A 30 -4.11 -0.31 -47.10
N ASP A 31 -3.85 0.62 -48.01
CA ASP A 31 -4.76 0.96 -49.10
C ASP A 31 -4.49 0.05 -50.31
N VAL A 32 -5.54 -0.64 -50.75
CA VAL A 32 -5.50 -1.53 -51.92
C VAL A 32 -6.35 -0.90 -53.01
N THR A 33 -5.74 -0.64 -54.17
CA THR A 33 -6.44 -0.11 -55.36
C THR A 33 -6.23 -1.05 -56.54
N VAL A 34 -7.32 -1.38 -57.22
CA VAL A 34 -7.31 -2.12 -58.49
C VAL A 34 -7.82 -1.17 -59.58
N SER A 35 -7.07 -1.05 -60.68
CA SER A 35 -7.41 -0.21 -61.82
C SER A 35 -7.41 -1.02 -63.11
N ASP A 36 -8.46 -0.86 -63.91
CA ASP A 36 -8.58 -1.37 -65.26
C ASP A 36 -8.25 -0.25 -66.26
N SER A 37 -7.29 -0.51 -67.16
CA SER A 37 -6.78 0.45 -68.14
C SER A 37 -7.71 0.70 -69.33
N SER A 38 -8.96 0.23 -69.25
CA SER A 38 -10.03 0.56 -70.18
C SER A 38 -10.26 2.08 -70.28
N SER A 39 -11.01 2.50 -71.31
CA SER A 39 -11.43 3.89 -71.49
C SER A 39 -12.96 3.96 -71.49
N PRO A 40 -13.58 4.58 -70.47
CA PRO A 40 -12.94 5.27 -69.34
C PRO A 40 -12.28 4.28 -68.36
N THR A 41 -11.21 4.73 -67.71
CA THR A 41 -10.49 3.95 -66.69
C THR A 41 -11.41 3.69 -65.52
N GLN A 42 -11.45 2.44 -65.07
CA GLN A 42 -12.22 2.02 -63.90
C GLN A 42 -11.27 1.70 -62.76
N SER A 43 -11.61 2.09 -61.54
CA SER A 43 -10.87 1.67 -60.36
C SER A 43 -11.78 1.40 -59.17
N ALA A 44 -11.32 0.52 -58.29
CA ALA A 44 -11.92 0.22 -57.01
C ALA A 44 -10.83 0.27 -55.93
N HIS A 45 -11.17 0.76 -54.73
CA HIS A 45 -10.24 0.81 -53.61
C HIS A 45 -10.90 0.30 -52.32
N THR A 46 -10.08 -0.25 -51.43
CA THR A 46 -10.46 -0.59 -50.06
C THR A 46 -9.26 -0.36 -49.13
N THR A 47 -9.53 -0.05 -47.88
CA THR A 47 -8.50 0.08 -46.84
C THR A 47 -8.61 -1.11 -45.88
N LEU A 48 -7.49 -1.81 -45.66
CA LEU A 48 -7.36 -2.81 -44.61
C LEU A 48 -6.64 -2.18 -43.41
N GLN A 49 -7.26 -2.26 -42.24
CA GLN A 49 -6.62 -1.86 -40.98
C GLN A 49 -6.09 -3.08 -40.25
N LEU A 50 -4.77 -3.09 -39.99
CA LEU A 50 -4.10 -4.10 -39.19
C LEU A 50 -3.72 -3.46 -37.86
N VAL A 51 -4.27 -3.98 -36.76
CA VAL A 51 -3.96 -3.50 -35.42
C VAL A 51 -2.87 -4.39 -34.83
N VAL A 52 -1.70 -3.82 -34.57
CA VAL A 52 -0.64 -4.46 -33.79
C VAL A 52 -0.68 -3.82 -32.41
N ASN A 53 -1.05 -4.60 -31.40
CA ASN A 53 -1.04 -4.13 -30.02
C ASN A 53 0.40 -4.02 -29.52
N SER A 54 0.70 -2.98 -28.73
CA SER A 54 2.03 -2.78 -28.19
C SER A 54 2.37 -3.87 -27.19
N GLY A 55 3.31 -4.74 -27.56
CA GLY A 55 3.97 -5.69 -26.66
C GLY A 55 4.99 -5.00 -25.73
N GLY A 56 4.75 -3.75 -25.35
CA GLY A 56 5.43 -3.17 -24.20
C GLY A 56 4.87 -3.84 -22.96
N VAL A 57 5.44 -4.98 -22.57
CA VAL A 57 5.09 -5.70 -21.34
C VAL A 57 5.54 -4.84 -20.15
N THR A 58 4.81 -3.78 -19.85
CA THR A 58 4.65 -3.38 -18.46
C THR A 58 3.71 -4.42 -17.87
N THR A 59 4.28 -5.44 -17.24
CA THR A 59 3.50 -6.43 -16.50
C THR A 59 2.51 -5.68 -15.62
N LEU A 60 1.21 -5.95 -15.81
CA LEU A 60 0.17 -5.39 -14.94
C LEU A 60 0.56 -5.70 -13.50
N LYS A 61 0.69 -4.66 -12.69
CA LYS A 61 1.06 -4.77 -11.29
C LYS A 61 0.17 -3.85 -10.49
N ALA A 62 -0.67 -4.44 -9.64
CA ALA A 62 -1.45 -3.74 -8.65
C ALA A 62 -0.53 -3.11 -7.59
N ASP A 63 -0.82 -1.88 -7.24
CA ASP A 63 -0.24 -1.22 -6.07
C ASP A 63 -1.12 -0.04 -5.67
N PHE A 64 -1.03 0.40 -4.43
CA PHE A 64 -1.80 1.53 -3.94
C PHE A 64 -1.19 2.16 -2.70
N GLU A 65 -1.63 3.35 -2.34
CA GLU A 65 -1.38 3.94 -1.02
C GLU A 65 -2.67 4.48 -0.42
N ALA A 66 -2.66 4.72 0.88
CA ALA A 66 -3.78 5.27 1.63
C ALA A 66 -3.34 6.44 2.52
N THR A 67 -4.22 7.41 2.74
CA THR A 67 -3.99 8.49 3.69
C THR A 67 -5.29 8.97 4.34
N PRO A 68 -5.35 9.05 5.69
CA PRO A 68 -4.36 8.54 6.66
C PRO A 68 -4.39 7.00 6.77
N THR A 69 -3.33 6.38 7.30
CA THR A 69 -3.30 4.93 7.60
C THR A 69 -3.71 4.59 9.04
N TYR A 70 -3.96 5.60 9.87
CA TYR A 70 -4.52 5.40 11.20
C TYR A 70 -5.29 6.63 11.68
N GLY A 71 -6.19 6.43 12.64
CA GLY A 71 -6.94 7.50 13.28
C GLY A 71 -8.13 6.96 14.06
N LYS A 72 -8.84 7.83 14.79
CA LYS A 72 -10.01 7.40 15.58
C LYS A 72 -11.21 7.12 14.69
N ALA A 73 -12.05 6.17 15.11
CA ALA A 73 -13.36 5.96 14.50
C ALA A 73 -14.28 7.20 14.67
N PRO A 74 -15.10 7.55 13.66
CA PRO A 74 -15.03 7.06 12.28
C PRO A 74 -13.82 7.65 11.54
N LEU A 75 -13.13 6.80 10.78
CA LEU A 75 -11.93 7.17 10.02
C LEU A 75 -12.23 7.17 8.53
N THR A 76 -12.20 8.35 7.91
CA THR A 76 -12.28 8.48 6.44
C THR A 76 -10.87 8.43 5.84
N VAL A 77 -10.65 7.48 4.95
CA VAL A 77 -9.37 7.22 4.28
C VAL A 77 -9.52 7.44 2.79
N ASN A 78 -8.54 8.13 2.19
CA ASN A 78 -8.43 8.28 0.75
C ASN A 78 -7.42 7.28 0.21
N PHE A 79 -7.82 6.51 -0.80
CA PHE A 79 -6.96 5.54 -1.48
C PHE A 79 -6.50 6.12 -2.82
N THR A 80 -5.24 5.89 -3.15
CA THR A 80 -4.62 6.30 -4.41
C THR A 80 -4.05 5.09 -5.11
N ASP A 81 -4.53 4.83 -6.32
CA ASP A 81 -3.98 3.79 -7.19
C ASP A 81 -2.53 4.12 -7.58
N LYS A 82 -1.65 3.13 -7.46
CA LYS A 82 -0.23 3.17 -7.87
C LYS A 82 0.09 2.06 -8.87
N SER A 83 -0.94 1.40 -9.39
CA SER A 83 -0.78 0.27 -10.28
C SER A 83 -0.08 0.67 -11.59
N THR A 84 0.75 -0.22 -12.12
CA THR A 84 1.42 -0.06 -13.41
C THR A 84 0.86 -1.06 -14.42
N GLY A 85 1.06 -0.82 -15.71
CA GLY A 85 0.55 -1.72 -16.76
C GLY A 85 -0.75 -1.27 -17.42
N ASN A 86 -1.15 -0.01 -17.24
CA ASN A 86 -2.36 0.59 -17.82
C ASN A 86 -3.66 -0.17 -17.46
N PRO A 87 -3.98 -0.33 -16.16
CA PRO A 87 -5.26 -0.89 -15.75
C PRO A 87 -6.43 -0.04 -16.30
N ILE A 88 -7.52 -0.72 -16.66
CA ILE A 88 -8.78 -0.13 -17.13
C ILE A 88 -9.93 -0.31 -16.13
N SER A 89 -9.74 -1.12 -15.09
CA SER A 89 -10.72 -1.39 -14.04
C SER A 89 -10.04 -1.70 -12.70
N TRP A 90 -10.76 -1.40 -11.61
CA TRP A 90 -10.34 -1.57 -10.22
C TRP A 90 -11.47 -2.22 -9.44
N GLU A 91 -11.12 -3.13 -8.55
CA GLU A 91 -12.01 -3.74 -7.57
C GLU A 91 -11.33 -3.62 -6.20
N TRP A 92 -11.91 -2.77 -5.36
CA TRP A 92 -11.44 -2.54 -4.00
C TRP A 92 -12.27 -3.35 -3.01
N ASP A 93 -11.59 -3.97 -2.06
CA ASP A 93 -12.16 -4.64 -0.90
C ASP A 93 -11.39 -4.11 0.32
N PHE A 94 -12.06 -3.29 1.12
CA PHE A 94 -11.43 -2.48 2.17
C PHE A 94 -11.28 -3.22 3.50
N ASP A 95 -11.96 -4.34 3.68
CA ASP A 95 -11.86 -5.18 4.89
C ASP A 95 -11.51 -6.65 4.60
N ASN A 96 -11.23 -6.97 3.33
CA ASN A 96 -10.84 -8.27 2.82
C ASN A 96 -11.85 -9.38 3.12
N ASP A 97 -13.14 -9.05 3.13
CA ASP A 97 -14.24 -10.00 3.36
C ASP A 97 -14.66 -10.79 2.11
N GLY A 98 -14.12 -10.42 0.94
CA GLY A 98 -14.42 -11.02 -0.37
C GLY A 98 -15.51 -10.30 -1.15
N ILE A 99 -16.02 -9.17 -0.67
CA ILE A 99 -17.00 -8.31 -1.32
C ILE A 99 -16.28 -7.07 -1.89
N VAL A 100 -16.66 -6.67 -3.11
CA VAL A 100 -16.13 -5.44 -3.72
C VAL A 100 -16.91 -4.24 -3.20
N ASP A 101 -16.22 -3.33 -2.54
CA ASP A 101 -16.75 -2.10 -1.97
C ASP A 101 -16.76 -0.93 -2.96
N SER A 102 -15.78 -0.88 -3.86
CA SER A 102 -15.66 0.21 -4.84
C SER A 102 -14.98 -0.22 -6.14
N VAL A 103 -15.34 0.46 -7.22
CA VAL A 103 -14.74 0.31 -8.55
C VAL A 103 -14.10 1.60 -9.08
N ASP A 104 -14.05 2.65 -8.24
CA ASP A 104 -13.37 3.88 -8.58
C ASP A 104 -11.86 3.69 -8.56
N GLN A 105 -11.11 4.40 -9.41
CA GLN A 105 -9.65 4.32 -9.41
C GLN A 105 -9.04 4.84 -8.09
N ASN A 106 -9.57 5.93 -7.54
CA ASN A 106 -9.07 6.55 -6.31
C ASN A 106 -10.23 6.79 -5.33
N PRO A 107 -10.72 5.74 -4.64
CA PRO A 107 -11.90 5.84 -3.80
C PRO A 107 -11.61 6.49 -2.45
N THR A 108 -12.68 6.97 -1.82
CA THR A 108 -12.69 7.33 -0.40
C THR A 108 -13.59 6.35 0.34
N TYR A 109 -13.13 5.84 1.49
CA TYR A 109 -13.88 4.90 2.32
C TYR A 109 -13.86 5.32 3.80
N THR A 110 -14.97 5.07 4.52
CA THR A 110 -15.09 5.41 5.94
C THR A 110 -15.27 4.16 6.78
N TYR A 111 -14.31 3.90 7.65
CA TYR A 111 -14.38 2.84 8.64
C TYR A 111 -15.03 3.35 9.92
N TYR A 112 -16.08 2.65 10.39
CA TYR A 112 -16.85 3.09 11.55
C TYR A 112 -16.46 2.39 12.86
N ASN A 113 -15.80 1.24 12.78
CA ASN A 113 -15.46 0.42 13.94
C ASN A 113 -13.95 0.38 14.14
N PRO A 114 -13.46 0.38 15.41
CA PRO A 114 -12.05 0.13 15.68
C PRO A 114 -11.60 -1.26 15.21
N GLY A 115 -10.35 -1.36 14.77
CA GLY A 115 -9.77 -2.59 14.26
C GLY A 115 -8.63 -2.36 13.28
N TRP A 116 -7.87 -3.41 13.00
CA TRP A 116 -6.96 -3.49 11.86
C TRP A 116 -7.72 -3.93 10.62
N TYR A 117 -7.51 -3.22 9.51
CA TYR A 117 -8.11 -3.53 8.22
C TYR A 117 -7.05 -3.91 7.20
N THR A 118 -7.25 -5.05 6.57
CA THR A 118 -6.49 -5.51 5.40
C THR A 118 -7.19 -5.01 4.17
N VAL A 119 -6.45 -4.32 3.29
CA VAL A 119 -7.01 -3.75 2.06
C VAL A 119 -6.50 -4.54 0.87
N LYS A 120 -7.41 -4.87 -0.04
CA LYS A 120 -7.14 -5.57 -1.29
C LYS A 120 -7.59 -4.72 -2.47
N LEU A 121 -6.70 -4.61 -3.46
CA LEU A 121 -6.96 -4.02 -4.76
C LEU A 121 -6.70 -5.06 -5.84
N THR A 122 -7.71 -5.37 -6.64
CA THR A 122 -7.57 -6.14 -7.88
C THR A 122 -7.74 -5.19 -9.06
N VAL A 123 -6.80 -5.23 -10.02
CA VAL A 123 -6.87 -4.43 -11.25
C VAL A 123 -6.85 -5.32 -12.47
N SER A 124 -7.45 -4.84 -13.57
CA SER A 124 -7.39 -5.51 -14.87
C SER A 124 -7.16 -4.51 -16.00
N ASP A 125 -6.41 -4.93 -17.02
CA ASP A 125 -6.24 -4.22 -18.30
C ASP A 125 -7.17 -4.76 -19.41
N GLY A 126 -8.07 -5.69 -19.07
CA GLY A 126 -8.98 -6.37 -19.99
C GLY A 126 -8.44 -7.68 -20.57
N ILE A 127 -7.17 -8.01 -20.34
CA ILE A 127 -6.53 -9.28 -20.73
C ILE A 127 -6.00 -10.00 -19.49
N ASP A 128 -5.20 -9.29 -18.70
CA ASP A 128 -4.57 -9.75 -17.47
C ASP A 128 -5.25 -9.14 -16.24
N THR A 129 -4.99 -9.75 -15.09
CA THR A 129 -5.41 -9.27 -13.77
C THR A 129 -4.25 -9.37 -12.81
N ASP A 130 -4.09 -8.39 -11.92
CA ASP A 130 -3.16 -8.49 -10.79
C ASP A 130 -3.82 -8.03 -9.48
N THR A 131 -3.32 -8.49 -8.34
CA THR A 131 -3.89 -8.19 -7.03
C THR A 131 -2.80 -7.79 -6.03
N CYS A 132 -3.02 -6.68 -5.34
CA CYS A 132 -2.21 -6.22 -4.23
C CYS A 132 -3.03 -6.32 -2.93
N VAL A 133 -2.45 -6.97 -1.91
CA VAL A 133 -3.02 -7.04 -0.56
C VAL A 133 -2.04 -6.38 0.41
N LYS A 134 -2.54 -5.47 1.23
CA LYS A 134 -1.80 -4.88 2.35
C LYS A 134 -2.47 -5.29 3.65
N GLU A 135 -1.86 -6.24 4.33
CA GLU A 135 -2.29 -6.75 5.64
C GLU A 135 -2.08 -5.69 6.72
N MET A 136 -3.00 -5.62 7.69
CA MET A 136 -2.94 -4.68 8.82
C MET A 136 -2.56 -3.25 8.36
N TYR A 137 -3.21 -2.77 7.29
CA TYR A 137 -2.77 -1.55 6.61
C TYR A 137 -3.40 -0.28 7.20
N ILE A 138 -4.67 -0.34 7.59
CA ILE A 138 -5.38 0.76 8.24
C ILE A 138 -5.68 0.38 9.69
N LEU A 139 -5.20 1.17 10.65
CA LEU A 139 -5.66 1.09 12.04
C LEU A 139 -6.76 2.11 12.31
N VAL A 140 -7.96 1.62 12.58
CA VAL A 140 -9.00 2.45 13.18
C VAL A 140 -8.89 2.30 14.68
N ALA A 141 -8.43 3.36 15.34
CA ALA A 141 -8.18 3.35 16.76
C ALA A 141 -9.45 3.65 17.56
N ASN A 142 -9.59 3.03 18.73
CA ASN A 142 -10.62 3.39 19.70
C ASN A 142 -10.21 4.69 20.43
N GLY A 143 -9.00 4.69 21.00
CA GLY A 143 -8.33 5.79 21.64
C GLY A 143 -6.95 6.05 21.04
N ILE A 144 -6.43 7.27 21.28
CA ILE A 144 -5.05 7.62 20.92
C ILE A 144 -4.43 8.24 22.17
N TYR A 145 -3.32 7.66 22.62
CA TYR A 145 -2.53 8.15 23.74
C TYR A 145 -1.13 8.58 23.30
N TYR A 146 -0.55 9.51 24.05
CA TYR A 146 0.74 10.12 23.75
C TYR A 146 1.71 9.91 24.91
N VAL A 147 2.95 9.55 24.59
CA VAL A 147 4.05 9.36 25.54
C VAL A 147 5.22 10.22 25.10
N ASP A 148 5.72 11.05 26.02
CA ASP A 148 6.93 11.85 25.83
C ASP A 148 7.81 11.76 27.07
N GLY A 149 8.92 11.03 26.96
CA GLY A 149 9.89 10.89 28.04
C GLY A 149 10.67 12.16 28.40
N VAL A 150 10.53 13.25 27.63
CA VAL A 150 11.20 14.53 27.91
C VAL A 150 10.27 15.50 28.64
N ASN A 151 9.06 15.75 28.12
CA ASN A 151 8.13 16.74 28.66
C ASN A 151 6.87 16.15 29.30
N GLY A 152 6.67 14.83 29.21
CA GLY A 152 5.49 14.15 29.74
C GLY A 152 5.46 14.04 31.26
N ASN A 153 4.29 13.69 31.79
CA ASN A 153 4.06 13.43 33.21
C ASN A 153 2.99 12.34 33.37
N ASP A 154 3.24 11.32 34.19
CA ASP A 154 2.29 10.21 34.40
C ASP A 154 1.02 10.58 35.18
N ALA A 155 0.96 11.81 35.69
CA ALA A 155 -0.26 12.41 36.23
C ALA A 155 -1.19 13.00 35.14
N ASN A 156 -0.71 13.12 33.89
CA ASN A 156 -1.48 13.67 32.76
C ASN A 156 -2.55 12.69 32.26
N GLY A 157 -3.39 13.16 31.33
CA GLY A 157 -4.44 12.34 30.70
C GLY A 157 -3.98 11.53 29.48
N GLY A 158 -2.81 11.84 28.91
CA GLY A 158 -2.27 11.19 27.72
C GLY A 158 -2.98 11.59 26.42
N THR A 159 -3.78 12.66 26.39
CA THR A 159 -4.72 12.93 25.28
C THR A 159 -4.14 13.79 24.14
N GLY A 160 -2.88 14.21 24.28
CA GLY A 160 -2.13 14.98 23.28
C GLY A 160 -0.69 15.20 23.73
N TRP A 161 0.18 15.71 22.85
CA TRP A 161 1.60 15.95 23.20
C TRP A 161 1.81 16.88 24.41
N SER A 162 0.96 17.89 24.60
CA SER A 162 1.01 18.77 25.78
C SER A 162 0.45 18.16 27.06
N ASP A 163 -0.16 16.98 26.96
CA ASP A 163 -0.79 16.20 28.03
C ASP A 163 -0.25 14.76 28.01
N ALA A 164 0.97 14.55 27.51
CA ALA A 164 1.53 13.23 27.31
C ALA A 164 1.90 12.57 28.65
N PHE A 165 1.83 11.24 28.71
CA PHE A 165 2.45 10.47 29.78
C PHE A 165 3.96 10.56 29.69
N ALA A 166 4.67 10.39 30.81
CA ALA A 166 6.13 10.32 30.82
C ALA A 166 6.63 8.92 30.44
N THR A 167 5.85 7.88 30.72
CA THR A 167 6.27 6.48 30.57
C THR A 167 5.35 5.68 29.65
N ILE A 168 5.94 4.71 28.95
CA ILE A 168 5.23 3.77 28.08
C ILE A 168 4.35 2.86 28.94
N GLY A 169 4.87 2.34 30.06
CA GLY A 169 4.11 1.50 30.98
C GLY A 169 2.86 2.19 31.52
N LYS A 170 2.93 3.50 31.77
CA LYS A 170 1.74 4.26 32.14
C LYS A 170 0.70 4.26 31.03
N ALA A 171 1.09 4.49 29.77
CA ALA A 171 0.17 4.44 28.64
C ALA A 171 -0.45 3.05 28.44
N LEU A 172 0.34 1.97 28.54
CA LEU A 172 -0.15 0.59 28.43
C LEU A 172 -1.15 0.23 29.55
N SER A 173 -0.98 0.82 30.74
CA SER A 173 -1.90 0.61 31.87
C SER A 173 -3.31 1.19 31.62
N VAL A 174 -3.42 2.23 30.79
CA VAL A 174 -4.69 2.91 30.46
C VAL A 174 -5.26 2.49 29.10
N ALA A 175 -4.40 2.09 28.16
CA ALA A 175 -4.82 1.63 26.85
C ALA A 175 -5.63 0.32 26.94
N GLY A 176 -6.64 0.23 26.09
CA GLY A 176 -7.48 -0.92 25.83
C GLY A 176 -7.26 -1.50 24.42
N ASP A 177 -8.17 -2.39 24.00
CA ASP A 177 -8.12 -2.98 22.67
C ASP A 177 -8.32 -1.95 21.56
N TYR A 178 -7.52 -2.10 20.51
CA TYR A 178 -7.39 -1.22 19.36
C TYR A 178 -7.07 0.24 19.69
N ASP A 179 -6.45 0.51 20.84
CA ASP A 179 -5.88 1.81 21.13
C ASP A 179 -4.51 1.99 20.45
N LEU A 180 -4.26 3.21 19.98
CA LEU A 180 -2.96 3.62 19.46
C LEU A 180 -2.20 4.39 20.54
N VAL A 181 -0.96 3.98 20.82
CA VAL A 181 -0.04 4.70 21.69
C VAL A 181 1.11 5.26 20.84
N LEU A 182 1.17 6.59 20.70
CA LEU A 182 2.24 7.30 20.00
C LEU A 182 3.35 7.67 20.99
N VAL A 183 4.57 7.20 20.73
CA VAL A 183 5.72 7.39 21.62
C VAL A 183 6.77 8.27 20.95
N ALA A 184 7.04 9.44 21.54
CA ALA A 184 8.07 10.35 21.06
C ALA A 184 9.47 9.74 21.18
N ASP A 185 10.36 10.14 20.27
CA ASP A 185 11.77 9.83 20.32
C ASP A 185 12.41 10.37 21.62
N SER A 186 12.79 9.43 22.48
CA SER A 186 13.53 9.64 23.73
C SER A 186 14.11 8.29 24.18
N THR A 187 14.92 8.29 25.23
CA THR A 187 15.37 7.05 25.90
C THR A 187 14.46 6.74 27.08
N TYR A 188 13.73 5.64 26.99
CA TYR A 188 12.85 5.11 28.03
C TYR A 188 13.56 3.99 28.78
N ASN A 189 13.87 4.21 30.06
CA ASN A 189 14.50 3.22 30.93
C ASN A 189 13.43 2.32 31.58
N GLU A 190 12.67 1.62 30.74
CA GLU A 190 11.55 0.78 31.14
C GLU A 190 11.82 -0.69 30.80
N ARG A 191 11.15 -1.59 31.52
CA ARG A 191 11.30 -3.04 31.43
C ARG A 191 9.96 -3.71 31.67
N ASP A 192 9.85 -4.96 31.24
CA ASP A 192 8.67 -5.80 31.47
C ASP A 192 7.36 -5.11 31.04
N LEU A 193 7.40 -4.36 29.94
CA LEU A 193 6.23 -3.72 29.35
C LEU A 193 5.25 -4.82 28.91
N ASP A 194 4.08 -4.81 29.53
CA ASP A 194 3.06 -5.84 29.35
C ASP A 194 1.81 -5.22 28.73
N TYR A 195 1.27 -5.89 27.71
CA TYR A 195 0.03 -5.49 27.06
C TYR A 195 -1.18 -6.10 27.77
N SER A 196 -0.94 -7.07 28.67
CA SER A 196 -1.94 -7.79 29.44
C SER A 196 -3.01 -8.41 28.53
N GLY A 197 -2.58 -8.94 27.38
CA GLY A 197 -3.45 -9.60 26.39
C GLY A 197 -4.22 -8.66 25.46
N LYS A 198 -3.97 -7.34 25.52
CA LYS A 198 -4.73 -6.35 24.73
C LYS A 198 -4.15 -6.15 23.32
N ALA A 199 -5.04 -5.83 22.38
CA ALA A 199 -4.70 -5.45 21.01
C ALA A 199 -4.27 -3.97 20.92
N ILE A 200 -3.07 -3.63 21.42
CA ILE A 200 -2.56 -2.23 21.38
C ILE A 200 -1.62 -2.05 20.19
N TYR A 201 -1.69 -0.91 19.50
CA TYR A 201 -0.66 -0.49 18.57
C TYR A 201 0.27 0.55 19.22
N LEU A 202 1.47 0.12 19.59
CA LEU A 202 2.51 0.98 20.11
C LEU A 202 3.42 1.43 18.97
N LYS A 203 3.41 2.72 18.65
CA LYS A 203 4.12 3.28 17.51
C LYS A 203 5.08 4.38 17.93
N GLY A 204 6.36 4.20 17.63
CA GLY A 204 7.37 5.22 17.78
C GLY A 204 7.26 6.31 16.71
N VAL A 205 7.42 7.56 17.11
CA VAL A 205 7.36 8.72 16.22
C VAL A 205 8.49 9.71 16.51
N ASN A 206 8.93 10.40 15.46
CA ASN A 206 9.82 11.55 15.60
C ASN A 206 8.99 12.78 16.01
N HIS A 207 9.16 13.23 17.24
CA HIS A 207 8.48 14.35 17.85
C HIS A 207 9.45 15.36 18.50
N ASN A 208 10.38 14.87 19.32
CA ASN A 208 11.31 15.68 20.08
C ASN A 208 12.49 16.17 19.23
N THR A 209 12.85 15.40 18.19
CA THR A 209 14.01 15.71 17.33
C THR A 209 13.60 15.84 15.84
N PRO A 210 12.71 16.79 15.48
CA PRO A 210 12.16 16.88 14.12
C PRO A 210 13.21 17.17 13.04
N SER A 211 14.41 17.62 13.42
CA SER A 211 15.55 17.80 12.52
C SER A 211 16.21 16.49 12.06
N ASP A 212 16.01 15.38 12.78
CA ASP A 212 16.55 14.07 12.44
C ASP A 212 15.43 13.12 11.97
N PRO A 213 15.28 12.84 10.67
CA PRO A 213 14.20 11.98 10.16
C PRO A 213 14.31 10.52 10.64
N ASN A 214 15.45 10.10 11.21
CA ASN A 214 15.65 8.76 11.75
C ASN A 214 15.43 8.67 13.25
N ALA A 215 15.12 9.79 13.92
CA ALA A 215 14.84 9.80 15.34
C ALA A 215 13.64 8.91 15.65
N ARG A 216 13.83 8.03 16.62
CA ARG A 216 12.83 7.06 17.08
C ARG A 216 13.08 6.76 18.56
N PRO A 217 12.03 6.37 19.31
CA PRO A 217 12.19 6.01 20.71
C PRO A 217 13.14 4.82 20.92
N VAL A 218 13.91 4.90 21.99
CA VAL A 218 14.82 3.85 22.45
C VAL A 218 14.30 3.31 23.77
N ILE A 219 14.02 2.02 23.84
CA ILE A 219 13.75 1.31 25.09
C ILE A 219 15.07 0.71 25.57
N ASP A 220 15.63 1.28 26.64
CA ASP A 220 16.89 0.85 27.23
C ASP A 220 16.64 0.05 28.51
N CYS A 221 16.85 -1.26 28.45
CA CYS A 221 16.61 -2.14 29.59
C CYS A 221 17.74 -2.08 30.64
N GLN A 222 18.82 -1.33 30.37
CA GLN A 222 19.95 -1.12 31.28
C GLN A 222 20.64 -2.41 31.76
N GLN A 223 20.63 -3.47 30.96
CA GLN A 223 21.14 -4.81 31.30
C GLN A 223 20.34 -5.53 32.39
N LEU A 224 19.11 -5.09 32.66
CA LEU A 224 18.32 -5.52 33.82
C LEU A 224 17.04 -6.31 33.47
N GLY A 225 16.95 -6.89 32.29
CA GLY A 225 15.83 -7.78 31.92
C GLY A 225 15.43 -7.67 30.46
N ARG A 226 14.17 -7.96 30.18
CA ARG A 226 13.53 -7.82 28.87
C ARG A 226 12.80 -6.49 28.73
N ALA A 227 12.61 -6.03 27.49
CA ALA A 227 11.82 -4.83 27.21
C ALA A 227 10.32 -5.12 27.37
N PHE A 228 9.85 -6.17 26.70
CA PHE A 228 8.44 -6.57 26.66
C PHE A 228 8.22 -7.96 27.27
N TRP A 229 7.05 -8.16 27.88
CA TRP A 229 6.62 -9.44 28.43
C TRP A 229 5.25 -9.83 27.87
N PHE A 230 5.20 -10.86 27.04
CA PHE A 230 4.00 -11.38 26.38
C PHE A 230 3.60 -12.71 27.01
N HIS A 231 2.72 -12.67 28.00
CA HIS A 231 2.30 -13.84 28.76
C HIS A 231 0.78 -13.95 28.92
N SER A 232 0.02 -13.03 28.34
CA SER A 232 -1.39 -12.81 28.67
C SER A 232 -2.32 -13.01 27.47
N GLY A 233 -1.85 -13.67 26.42
CA GLY A 233 -2.65 -14.00 25.24
C GLY A 233 -2.64 -12.91 24.17
N GLU A 234 -1.57 -12.14 24.09
CA GLU A 234 -1.31 -11.21 22.99
C GLU A 234 -1.40 -11.92 21.63
N THR A 235 -1.96 -11.21 20.65
CA THR A 235 -2.20 -11.74 19.31
C THR A 235 -1.41 -10.94 18.28
N GLU A 236 -1.59 -11.24 17.00
CA GLU A 236 -1.01 -10.43 15.92
C GLU A 236 -1.46 -8.96 15.95
N ASP A 237 -2.60 -8.66 16.57
CA ASP A 237 -3.10 -7.28 16.74
C ASP A 237 -2.33 -6.47 17.82
N SER A 238 -1.47 -7.13 18.61
CA SER A 238 -0.57 -6.48 19.57
C SER A 238 0.73 -6.09 18.87
N VAL A 239 0.81 -4.84 18.39
CA VAL A 239 1.87 -4.40 17.47
C VAL A 239 2.83 -3.41 18.14
N ILE A 240 4.13 -3.64 17.96
CA ILE A 240 5.21 -2.70 18.29
C ILE A 240 5.88 -2.26 16.98
N ASP A 241 5.92 -0.96 16.71
CA ASP A 241 6.47 -0.40 15.48
C ASP A 241 7.40 0.80 15.72
N ASN A 242 8.50 0.84 14.98
CA ASN A 242 9.47 1.94 14.96
C ASN A 242 10.15 2.26 16.31
N PHE A 243 10.70 1.24 16.97
CA PHE A 243 11.53 1.38 18.19
C PHE A 243 12.95 0.86 17.98
N VAL A 244 13.89 1.37 18.77
CA VAL A 244 15.14 0.66 19.07
C VAL A 244 15.00 0.04 20.45
N ILE A 245 15.29 -1.26 20.58
CA ILE A 245 15.38 -1.93 21.88
C ILE A 245 16.86 -2.25 22.12
N GLN A 246 17.39 -1.86 23.28
CA GLN A 246 18.79 -2.08 23.61
C GLN A 246 19.02 -2.47 25.06
N ASN A 247 20.20 -3.04 25.31
CA ASN A 247 20.66 -3.49 26.62
C ASN A 247 19.66 -4.41 27.34
N GLY A 248 18.77 -5.09 26.61
CA GLY A 248 17.89 -6.13 27.12
C GLY A 248 18.48 -7.52 26.98
N ARG A 249 17.78 -8.51 27.52
CA ARG A 249 18.03 -9.93 27.27
C ARG A 249 16.70 -10.67 27.14
N ALA A 250 16.62 -11.59 26.19
CA ALA A 250 15.56 -12.59 26.16
C ALA A 250 15.84 -13.62 27.26
N GLU A 251 14.95 -13.73 28.23
CA GLU A 251 15.14 -14.63 29.39
C GLU A 251 14.40 -15.97 29.24
N ASP A 252 13.37 -16.03 28.39
CA ASP A 252 12.52 -17.19 28.18
C ASP A 252 11.70 -17.09 26.87
N THR A 253 10.63 -17.88 26.74
CA THR A 253 9.73 -17.89 25.57
C THR A 253 8.66 -16.80 25.58
N TYR A 254 8.61 -15.94 26.61
CA TYR A 254 7.57 -14.92 26.81
C TYR A 254 8.04 -13.50 26.49
N GLY A 255 9.18 -13.30 25.80
CA GLY A 255 9.60 -11.99 25.30
C GLY A 255 11.11 -11.71 25.35
N GLY A 256 11.49 -10.51 24.91
CA GLY A 256 12.87 -10.03 24.82
C GLY A 256 12.97 -8.51 24.85
#